data_AF-A0A258CSB1-F1
#
_entry.id   AF-A0A258CSB1-F1
#
_cell.length_a   1.000
_cell.length_b   1.000
_cell.length_c   1.000
_cell.angle_alpha   90.00
_cell.angle_beta   90.00
_cell.angle_gamma   90.00
#
_symmetry.space_group_name_H-M   'P 1'
#
loop_
_entity.id
_entity.type
_entity.pdbx_description
1 polymer ?
#
loop_
_entity_poly.entity_id
_entity_poly.type
_entity_poly.pdbx_seq_one_letter_code
_entity_poly.pdbx_strand_id
1 'polypeptide(L)'
;MVGSVPPAPEFGQTLPVEAAPEVVAFLAKRRSASAMTLTAPGPDDGQLAEILRIAARVPDHGKLAPWRFIVLKGEAKDTFAERIAPLAE
;
A
#
# COMPACT_ATOMS: atom_id res chain seq x y z
N MET A 1 -13.57 -6.32 0.13
CA MET A 1 -14.10 -5.05 -0.43
C MET A 1 -14.21 -5.22 -1.94
N VAL A 2 -15.20 -4.58 -2.55
CA VAL A 2 -15.78 -4.95 -3.84
C VAL A 2 -14.98 -4.36 -5.00
N GLY A 3 -14.55 -5.22 -5.92
CA GLY A 3 -13.98 -4.86 -7.22
C GLY A 3 -12.67 -5.61 -7.49
N SER A 4 -12.73 -6.68 -8.30
CA SER A 4 -11.52 -7.27 -8.86
C SER A 4 -10.75 -6.18 -9.60
N VAL A 5 -9.43 -6.11 -9.38
CA VAL A 5 -8.63 -5.18 -10.16
C VAL A 5 -8.69 -5.59 -11.64
N PRO A 6 -8.89 -4.61 -12.54
CA PRO A 6 -8.95 -4.89 -13.96
C PRO A 6 -7.60 -5.43 -14.47
N PRO A 7 -7.60 -6.21 -15.55
CA PRO A 7 -6.38 -6.66 -16.20
C PRO A 7 -5.53 -5.46 -16.67
N ALA A 8 -4.23 -5.70 -16.88
CA ALA A 8 -3.34 -4.68 -17.42
C ALA A 8 -3.81 -4.23 -18.82
N PRO A 9 -3.72 -2.93 -19.12
CA PRO A 9 -4.06 -2.43 -20.45
C PRO A 9 -3.05 -2.91 -21.49
N GLU A 10 -3.49 -2.98 -22.75
CA GLU A 10 -2.60 -3.24 -23.88
C GLU A 10 -1.61 -2.09 -24.09
N PHE A 11 -0.46 -2.39 -24.70
CA PHE A 11 0.51 -1.35 -25.02
C PHE A 11 -0.07 -0.35 -26.03
N GLY A 12 -0.08 0.93 -25.68
CA GLY A 12 -0.68 1.99 -26.51
C GLY A 12 -2.18 2.18 -26.33
N GLN A 13 -2.84 1.38 -25.48
CA GLN A 13 -4.25 1.59 -25.13
C GLN A 13 -4.42 2.93 -24.40
N THR A 14 -5.32 3.79 -24.90
CA THR A 14 -5.73 4.99 -24.18
C THR A 14 -6.49 4.61 -22.92
N LEU A 15 -6.04 5.14 -21.79
CA LEU A 15 -6.74 4.96 -20.52
C LEU A 15 -7.75 6.09 -20.31
N PRO A 16 -8.99 5.77 -19.90
CA PRO A 16 -9.95 6.81 -19.55
C PRO A 16 -9.44 7.60 -18.34
N VAL A 17 -9.40 8.92 -18.47
CA VAL A 17 -9.13 9.84 -17.36
C VAL A 17 -10.47 10.49 -17.00
N GLU A 18 -11.13 9.89 -16.02
CA GLU A 18 -12.42 10.35 -15.53
C GLU A 18 -12.23 11.18 -14.25
N ALA A 19 -13.09 12.16 -14.04
CA ALA A 19 -13.12 12.90 -12.79
C ALA A 19 -13.59 11.98 -11.66
N ALA A 20 -12.84 11.96 -10.55
CA ALA A 20 -13.18 11.18 -9.35
C ALA A 20 -13.22 12.08 -8.11
N PRO A 21 -14.29 12.89 -7.92
CA PRO A 21 -14.40 13.85 -6.82
C PRO A 21 -14.29 13.20 -5.42
N GLU A 22 -14.79 11.98 -5.27
CA GLU A 22 -14.72 11.19 -4.05
C GLU A 22 -13.28 10.79 -3.72
N VAL A 23 -12.47 10.46 -4.73
CA VAL A 23 -11.03 10.18 -4.55
C VAL A 23 -10.30 11.44 -4.12
N VAL A 24 -10.60 12.59 -4.74
CA VAL A 24 -10.02 13.88 -4.34
C VAL A 24 -10.36 14.20 -2.88
N ALA A 25 -11.63 14.04 -2.50
CA ALA A 25 -12.09 14.29 -1.12
C ALA A 25 -11.43 13.33 -0.11
N PHE A 26 -11.26 12.06 -0.47
CA PHE A 26 -10.55 11.07 0.34
C PHE A 26 -9.08 11.48 0.55
N LEU A 27 -8.37 11.79 -0.54
CA LEU A 27 -6.95 12.18 -0.49
C LEU A 27 -6.73 13.47 0.30
N ALA A 28 -7.63 14.45 0.20
CA ALA A 28 -7.55 15.70 0.95
C ALA A 28 -7.63 15.49 2.48
N LYS A 29 -8.41 14.50 2.92
CA LYS A 29 -8.59 14.16 4.35
C LYS A 29 -7.57 13.17 4.89
N ARG A 30 -6.88 12.43 4.02
CA ARG A 30 -5.86 11.45 4.43
C ARG A 30 -4.74 12.14 5.23
N ARG A 31 -4.39 11.55 6.37
CA ARG A 31 -3.26 11.97 7.22
C ARG A 31 -2.43 10.76 7.62
N SER A 32 -1.18 10.98 8.00
CA SER A 32 -0.38 9.95 8.63
C SER A 32 -0.96 9.65 10.01
N ALA A 33 -1.27 8.38 10.28
CA ALA A 33 -1.68 7.96 11.62
C ALA A 33 -0.44 7.95 12.53
N SER A 34 -0.57 8.51 13.74
CA SER A 34 0.50 8.44 14.74
C SER A 34 0.70 6.99 15.16
N ALA A 35 1.96 6.56 15.35
CA ALA A 35 2.26 5.23 15.86
C ALA A 35 1.53 4.93 17.19
N MET A 36 1.31 5.96 18.02
CA MET A 36 0.58 5.86 19.30
C MET A 36 -0.91 5.59 19.14
N THR A 37 -1.46 5.81 17.94
CA THR A 37 -2.88 5.60 17.63
C THR A 37 -3.13 4.25 16.95
N LEU A 38 -2.09 3.47 16.66
CA LEU A 38 -2.22 2.16 16.03
C LEU A 38 -2.58 1.11 17.08
N THR A 39 -3.64 0.35 16.83
CA THR A 39 -4.12 -0.72 17.71
C THR A 39 -4.22 -2.05 16.94
N ALA A 40 -4.30 -3.16 17.69
CA ALA A 40 -4.56 -4.47 17.12
C ALA A 40 -6.07 -4.74 16.99
N PRO A 41 -6.50 -5.62 16.06
CA PRO A 41 -5.68 -6.29 15.05
C PRO A 41 -5.32 -5.37 13.88
N GLY A 42 -4.17 -5.61 13.25
CA GLY A 42 -3.86 -5.03 11.95
C GLY A 42 -4.66 -5.69 10.82
N PRO A 43 -4.41 -5.31 9.56
CA PRO A 43 -5.04 -5.96 8.40
C PRO A 43 -4.78 -7.48 8.38
N ASP A 44 -5.81 -8.24 8.02
CA ASP A 44 -5.67 -9.67 7.76
C ASP A 44 -4.90 -9.94 6.46
N ASP A 45 -4.60 -11.22 6.17
CA ASP A 45 -3.81 -11.60 5.00
C ASP A 45 -4.49 -11.23 3.67
N GLY A 46 -5.82 -11.35 3.58
CA GLY A 46 -6.58 -10.99 2.38
C GLY A 46 -6.60 -9.48 2.17
N GLN A 47 -6.82 -8.71 3.23
CA GLN A 47 -6.76 -7.25 3.22
C GLN A 47 -5.36 -6.76 2.84
N LEU A 48 -4.31 -7.37 3.39
CA LEU A 48 -2.94 -7.01 3.05
C LEU A 48 -2.62 -7.32 1.58
N ALA A 49 -3.03 -8.49 1.08
CA ALA A 49 -2.86 -8.85 -0.32
C ALA A 49 -3.55 -7.85 -1.25
N GLU A 50 -4.78 -7.44 -0.92
CA GLU A 50 -5.53 -6.40 -1.65
C GLU A 50 -4.77 -5.07 -1.69
N ILE A 51 -4.30 -4.59 -0.53
CA ILE A 51 -3.56 -3.33 -0.40
C ILE A 51 -2.29 -3.37 -1.25
N LEU A 52 -1.49 -4.43 -1.13
CA LEU A 52 -0.23 -4.57 -1.87
C LEU A 52 -0.47 -4.69 -3.37
N ARG A 53 -1.51 -5.43 -3.78
CA ARG A 53 -1.91 -5.58 -5.20
C ARG A 53 -2.34 -4.25 -5.81
N ILE A 54 -2.99 -3.37 -5.05
CA ILE A 54 -3.33 -2.00 -5.49
C ILE A 54 -2.06 -1.13 -5.54
N ALA A 55 -1.23 -1.17 -4.49
CA ALA A 55 -0.01 -0.37 -4.41
C ALA A 55 0.99 -0.68 -5.53
N ALA A 56 1.10 -1.94 -5.94
CA ALA A 56 1.99 -2.38 -7.02
C ALA A 56 1.63 -1.83 -8.41
N ARG A 57 0.45 -1.20 -8.58
CA ARG A 57 0.00 -0.59 -9.84
C ARG A 57 0.39 0.88 -10.00
N VAL A 58 1.01 1.48 -8.99
CA VAL A 58 1.52 2.86 -9.11
C VAL A 58 2.42 2.93 -10.35
N PRO A 59 2.27 3.95 -11.20
CA PRO A 59 3.08 4.05 -12.41
C PRO A 59 4.57 4.04 -12.09
N ASP A 60 5.33 3.19 -12.77
CA ASP A 60 6.77 3.22 -12.79
C ASP A 60 7.31 3.46 -14.20
N HIS A 61 8.46 4.12 -14.27
CA HIS A 61 9.11 4.35 -15.54
C HIS A 61 9.67 3.03 -16.08
N GLY A 62 9.22 2.63 -17.27
CA GLY A 62 9.69 1.42 -17.93
C GLY A 62 8.95 0.13 -17.58
N LYS A 63 7.89 0.17 -16.75
CA LYS A 63 7.10 -1.02 -16.35
C LYS A 63 7.96 -2.13 -15.73
N LEU A 64 9.03 -1.75 -15.03
CA LEU A 64 9.98 -2.59 -14.32
C LEU A 64 9.38 -3.21 -13.05
N ALA A 65 8.34 -2.60 -12.48
CA ALA A 65 7.78 -2.97 -11.18
C ALA A 65 8.86 -3.14 -10.09
N PRO A 66 9.68 -2.10 -9.82
CA PRO A 66 10.92 -2.22 -9.03
C PRO A 66 10.68 -2.36 -7.51
N TRP A 67 9.43 -2.45 -7.08
CA TRP A 67 9.06 -2.50 -5.67
C TRP A 67 9.35 -3.87 -5.06
N ARG A 68 9.85 -3.86 -3.83
CA ARG A 68 9.93 -5.04 -2.96
C ARG A 68 9.18 -4.75 -1.67
N PHE A 69 8.04 -5.41 -1.48
CA PHE A 69 7.30 -5.33 -0.23
C PHE A 69 7.81 -6.37 0.76
N ILE A 70 8.27 -5.93 1.93
CA ILE A 70 8.68 -6.79 3.04
C ILE A 70 7.64 -6.64 4.13
N VAL A 71 6.95 -7.73 4.43
CA VAL A 71 5.90 -7.77 5.44
C VAL A 71 6.48 -8.37 6.72
N LEU A 72 6.64 -7.56 7.76
CA LEU A 72 7.07 -8.00 9.07
C LEU A 72 5.85 -8.33 9.93
N LYS A 73 5.76 -9.57 10.42
CA LYS A 73 4.65 -10.07 11.24
C LYS A 73 5.18 -10.87 12.43
N GLY A 74 4.40 -10.89 13.51
CA GLY A 74 4.71 -11.64 14.73
C GLY A 74 6.13 -11.35 15.25
N GLU A 75 6.81 -12.40 15.69
CA GLU A 75 8.15 -12.34 16.27
C GLU A 75 9.19 -11.67 15.37
N ALA A 76 9.11 -11.88 14.04
CA ALA A 76 10.04 -11.26 13.10
C ALA A 76 9.95 -9.72 13.11
N LYS A 77 8.76 -9.17 13.34
CA LYS A 77 8.56 -7.72 13.50
C LYS A 77 9.17 -7.24 14.82
N ASP A 78 9.00 -8.01 15.89
CA ASP A 78 9.48 -7.65 17.22
C ASP A 78 11.02 -7.67 17.26
N THR A 79 11.64 -8.73 16.73
CA THR A 79 13.10 -8.81 16.55
C THR A 79 13.65 -7.67 15.70
N PHE A 80 12.94 -7.28 14.63
CA PHE A 80 13.36 -6.15 13.80
C PHE A 80 13.31 -4.83 14.59
N ALA A 81 12.23 -4.59 15.34
CA ALA A 81 12.07 -3.39 16.16
C ALA A 81 13.18 -3.26 17.21
N GLU A 82 13.52 -4.34 17.92
CA GLU A 82 14.61 -4.36 18.89
C GLU A 82 15.96 -3.98 18.28
N ARG A 83 16.24 -4.43 17.05
CA ARG A 83 17.51 -4.17 16.36
C ARG A 83 17.65 -2.73 15.87
N ILE A 84 16.55 -2.07 15.53
CA ILE A 84 16.57 -0.69 15.03
C ILE A 84 16.43 0.34 16.15
N ALA A 85 15.91 -0.04 17.33
CA ALA A 85 15.70 0.88 18.45
C ALA A 85 16.97 1.66 18.85
N PRO A 86 18.17 1.05 18.93
CA PRO A 86 19.40 1.79 19.24
C PRO A 86 19.83 2.81 18.18
N LEU A 87 19.26 2.77 16.96
CA LEU A 87 19.60 3.72 15.88
C LEU A 87 18.76 5.01 15.94
N ALA A 88 17.77 5.08 16.84
CA ALA A 88 16.85 6.20 16.96
C ALA A 88 17.27 7.23 18.03
N GLU A 89 18.37 6.98 18.74
CA GLU A 89 19.03 7.89 19.69
C GLU A 89 20.16 8.68 19.01
#